data_AF-A0A2A5IUI5-F1
#
_entry.id   AF-A0A2A5IUI5-F1
#
_cell.length_a   1.000
_cell.length_b   1.000
_cell.length_c   1.000
_cell.angle_alpha   90.00
_cell.angle_beta   90.00
_cell.angle_gamma   90.00
#
_symmetry.space_group_name_H-M   'P 1'
#
loop_
_entity.id
_entity.type
_entity.pdbx_description
1 polymer ?
#
loop_
_entity_poly.entity_id
_entity_poly.type
_entity_poly.pdbx_seq_one_letter_code
_entity_poly.pdbx_strand_id
1 'polypeptide(L)'
;MMFRGIRGATTVTEDTEKEVLNKTKQLLEAIISKNQVDPERVVQILISATQDIHSVFPAKALRQFEGWTYVPVTCMQELDIHGGLKQCIRVLMTVQTDTKQEDIQHVYLEEAVKLRPDLKLTKNKEL
;
A
#
# COMPACT_ATOMS: atom_id res chain seq x y z
N MET A 1 -15.54 16.63 -7.77
CA MET A 1 -15.67 15.36 -7.02
C MET A 1 -15.30 14.20 -7.92
N MET A 2 -14.12 13.61 -7.72
CA MET A 2 -13.60 12.51 -8.53
C MET A 2 -13.10 11.38 -7.62
N PHE A 3 -12.94 10.18 -8.17
CA PHE A 3 -12.31 9.06 -7.48
C PHE A 3 -10.88 8.87 -7.98
N ARG A 4 -9.96 8.56 -7.06
CA ARG A 4 -8.54 8.30 -7.35
C ARG A 4 -8.08 7.04 -6.67
N GLY A 5 -7.22 6.29 -7.36
CA GLY A 5 -6.48 5.19 -6.76
C GLY A 5 -5.17 5.70 -6.18
N ILE A 6 -4.87 5.33 -4.94
CA ILE A 6 -3.57 5.54 -4.29
C ILE A 6 -2.86 4.20 -4.21
N ARG A 7 -1.69 4.11 -4.85
CA ARG A 7 -0.84 2.92 -4.82
C ARG A 7 0.07 2.91 -3.61
N GLY A 8 0.22 1.73 -3.04
CA GLY A 8 1.15 1.39 -1.98
C GLY A 8 1.95 0.13 -2.31
N ALA A 9 3.21 0.05 -1.89
CA ALA A 9 3.92 -1.22 -1.81
C ALA A 9 4.97 -1.23 -0.69
N THR A 10 5.15 -2.38 -0.07
CA THR A 10 6.20 -2.65 0.93
C THR A 10 6.69 -4.08 0.79
N THR A 11 7.76 -4.43 1.50
CA THR A 11 8.24 -5.81 1.62
C THR A 11 8.41 -6.21 3.07
N VAL A 12 8.31 -7.50 3.34
CA VAL A 12 8.75 -8.12 4.59
C VAL A 12 10.11 -8.80 4.37
N THR A 13 10.82 -9.09 5.45
CA THR A 13 12.06 -9.88 5.45
C THR A 13 11.79 -11.36 5.78
N GLU A 14 10.71 -11.64 6.51
CA GLU A 14 10.24 -12.98 6.83
C GLU A 14 8.70 -13.05 6.75
N ASP A 15 8.17 -14.20 6.32
CA ASP A 15 6.72 -14.47 6.33
C ASP A 15 6.24 -14.85 7.74
N THR A 16 6.19 -13.86 8.62
CA THR A 16 5.58 -13.99 9.95
C THR A 16 4.38 -13.06 10.09
N GLU A 17 3.36 -13.48 10.85
CA GLU A 17 2.16 -12.67 11.06
C GLU A 17 2.53 -11.28 11.61
N LYS A 18 3.44 -11.22 12.59
CA LYS A 18 3.90 -9.98 13.19
C LYS A 18 4.52 -9.04 12.16
N GLU A 19 5.39 -9.55 11.29
CA GLU A 19 6.08 -8.71 10.32
C GLU A 19 5.15 -8.24 9.20
N VAL A 20 4.33 -9.14 8.65
CA VAL A 20 3.32 -8.82 7.63
C VAL A 20 2.36 -7.73 8.14
N LEU A 21 1.84 -7.85 9.37
CA LEU A 21 0.97 -6.83 9.94
C LEU A 21 1.70 -5.51 10.19
N ASN A 22 2.92 -5.54 10.74
CA ASN A 22 3.68 -4.33 11.02
C ASN A 22 4.03 -3.56 9.75
N LYS A 23 4.54 -4.23 8.71
CA LYS A 23 4.88 -3.58 7.43
C LYS A 23 3.66 -3.09 6.68
N THR A 24 2.55 -3.82 6.73
CA THR A 24 1.28 -3.38 6.13
C THR A 24 0.72 -2.17 6.85
N LYS A 25 0.75 -2.15 8.18
CA LYS A 25 0.35 -0.99 8.98
C LYS A 25 1.18 0.25 8.62
N GLN A 26 2.51 0.13 8.61
CA GLN A 26 3.41 1.24 8.25
C GLN A 26 3.12 1.78 6.85
N LEU A 27 2.85 0.90 5.89
CA LEU A 27 2.47 1.29 4.54
C LEU A 27 1.15 2.08 4.52
N LEU A 28 0.11 1.58 5.19
CA LEU A 28 -1.19 2.25 5.28
C LEU A 28 -1.09 3.60 6.01
N GLU A 29 -0.40 3.67 7.15
CA GLU A 29 -0.15 4.93 7.88
C GLU A 29 0.50 5.97 6.98
N ALA A 30 1.52 5.58 6.22
CA ALA A 30 2.21 6.48 5.30
C ALA A 30 1.31 6.95 4.14
N ILE A 31 0.48 6.07 3.57
CA ILE A 31 -0.51 6.43 2.54
C ILE A 31 -1.52 7.44 3.08
N ILE A 32 -2.10 7.13 4.24
CA ILE A 32 -3.12 7.94 4.90
C ILE A 32 -2.58 9.32 5.22
N SER A 33 -1.41 9.39 5.87
CA SER A 33 -0.79 10.64 6.29
C SER A 33 -0.42 11.53 5.08
N LYS A 34 0.23 10.97 4.05
CA LYS A 34 0.68 11.76 2.90
C LYS A 34 -0.44 12.29 2.01
N ASN A 35 -1.59 11.62 2.00
CA ASN A 35 -2.75 12.02 1.19
C ASN A 35 -3.89 12.60 2.04
N GLN A 36 -3.70 12.73 3.36
CA GLN A 36 -4.71 13.19 4.32
C GLN A 36 -6.04 12.45 4.16
N VAL A 37 -5.96 11.11 4.10
CA VAL A 37 -7.13 10.27 3.81
C VAL A 37 -8.05 10.17 5.03
N ASP A 38 -9.30 10.56 4.83
CA ASP A 38 -10.41 10.29 5.75
C ASP A 38 -11.01 8.90 5.43
N PRO A 39 -11.16 8.00 6.42
CA PRO A 39 -11.79 6.69 6.21
C PRO A 39 -13.19 6.76 5.59
N GLU A 40 -14.00 7.78 5.89
CA GLU A 40 -15.35 7.93 5.32
C GLU A 40 -15.32 8.19 3.80
N ARG A 41 -14.18 8.65 3.28
CA ARG A 41 -13.97 8.94 1.85
C ARG A 41 -13.30 7.78 1.11
N VAL A 42 -13.05 6.66 1.78
CA VAL A 42 -12.47 5.46 1.16
C VAL A 42 -13.59 4.59 0.62
N VAL A 43 -13.60 4.41 -0.70
CA VAL A 43 -14.57 3.53 -1.37
C VAL A 43 -14.27 2.07 -1.08
N GLN A 44 -13.00 1.68 -1.22
CA GLN A 44 -12.51 0.31 -0.97
C GLN A 44 -10.99 0.23 -0.97
N ILE A 45 -10.46 -0.87 -0.44
CA ILE A 45 -9.04 -1.22 -0.50
C ILE A 45 -8.86 -2.62 -1.10
N LEU A 46 -7.95 -2.74 -2.06
CA LEU A 46 -7.47 -4.02 -2.56
C LEU A 46 -6.02 -4.20 -2.10
N ILE A 47 -5.71 -5.37 -1.51
CA ILE A 47 -4.36 -5.69 -1.08
C ILE A 47 -3.89 -6.98 -1.78
N SER A 48 -2.83 -6.90 -2.57
CA SER A 48 -2.17 -8.11 -3.10
C SER A 48 -0.95 -8.48 -2.27
N ALA A 49 -0.70 -9.78 -2.16
CA ALA A 49 0.53 -10.33 -1.61
C ALA A 49 1.14 -11.32 -2.61
N THR A 50 2.45 -11.35 -2.73
CA THR A 50 3.15 -12.36 -3.53
C THR A 50 2.93 -13.76 -2.96
N GLN A 51 3.05 -14.78 -3.83
CA GLN A 51 2.75 -16.17 -3.48
C GLN A 51 3.62 -16.79 -2.37
N ASP A 52 4.63 -16.06 -1.90
CA ASP A 52 5.57 -16.44 -0.85
C ASP A 52 5.20 -15.81 0.52
N ILE A 53 3.97 -15.31 0.67
CA ILE A 53 3.39 -14.82 1.95
C ILE A 53 2.12 -15.61 2.27
N HIS A 54 2.12 -16.30 3.41
CA HIS A 54 1.05 -17.19 3.86
C HIS A 54 0.64 -16.97 5.32
N SER A 55 1.46 -16.26 6.11
CA SER A 55 1.30 -16.20 7.56
C SER A 55 0.02 -15.49 8.03
N VAL A 56 -0.48 -14.49 7.28
CA VAL A 56 -1.69 -13.74 7.65
C VAL A 56 -2.24 -12.95 6.46
N PHE A 57 -3.56 -12.68 6.47
CA PHE A 57 -4.15 -11.68 5.58
C PHE A 57 -3.69 -10.27 5.96
N PRO A 58 -2.99 -9.53 5.08
CA PRO A 58 -2.48 -8.20 5.43
C PRO A 58 -3.60 -7.19 5.77
N ALA A 59 -4.80 -7.39 5.23
CA ALA A 59 -5.99 -6.58 5.55
C ALA A 59 -6.32 -6.53 7.06
N LYS A 60 -5.88 -7.53 7.85
CA LYS A 60 -6.05 -7.53 9.30
C LYS A 60 -5.38 -6.30 9.97
N ALA A 61 -4.37 -5.69 9.35
CA ALA A 61 -3.72 -4.47 9.84
C ALA A 61 -4.69 -3.28 9.93
N LEU A 62 -5.73 -3.21 9.10
CA LEU A 62 -6.72 -2.11 9.13
C LEU A 62 -7.48 -2.01 10.45
N ARG A 63 -7.63 -3.13 11.19
CA ARG A 63 -8.29 -3.15 12.50
C ARG A 63 -7.52 -2.37 13.58
N GLN A 64 -6.28 -1.97 13.29
CA GLN A 64 -5.44 -1.20 14.20
C GLN A 64 -5.61 0.32 14.02
N PHE A 65 -6.45 0.75 13.07
CA PHE A 65 -6.72 2.15 12.79
C PHE A 65 -8.13 2.53 13.27
N GLU A 66 -8.20 3.55 14.10
CA GLU A 66 -9.49 4.09 14.57
C GLU A 66 -10.30 4.66 13.40
N GLY A 67 -11.59 4.31 13.33
CA GLY A 67 -12.51 4.75 12.26
C GLY A 67 -12.49 3.91 10.97
N TRP A 68 -11.59 2.92 10.83
CA TRP A 68 -11.48 2.13 9.59
C TRP A 68 -12.30 0.84 9.58
N THR A 69 -13.04 0.55 10.65
CA THR A 69 -13.83 -0.68 10.84
C THR A 69 -14.78 -0.98 9.67
N TYR A 70 -15.34 0.06 9.04
CA TYR A 70 -16.35 -0.07 7.99
C TYR A 70 -15.78 0.05 6.56
N VAL A 71 -14.48 0.29 6.40
CA VAL A 71 -13.86 0.41 5.08
C VAL A 71 -13.80 -0.99 4.45
N PRO A 72 -14.43 -1.22 3.28
CA PRO A 72 -14.42 -2.53 2.65
C PRO A 72 -13.03 -2.83 2.09
N VAL A 73 -12.49 -3.99 2.46
CA VAL A 73 -11.16 -4.43 2.07
C VAL A 73 -11.18 -5.91 1.73
N THR A 74 -10.43 -6.31 0.71
CA THR A 74 -10.17 -7.72 0.41
C THR A 74 -8.71 -7.93 -0.03
N CYS A 75 -8.26 -9.18 0.11
CA CYS A 75 -6.94 -9.61 -0.31
C CYS A 75 -7.02 -10.48 -1.57
N MET A 76 -5.96 -10.44 -2.39
CA MET A 76 -5.76 -11.34 -3.52
C MET A 76 -4.30 -11.77 -3.63
N GLN A 77 -4.05 -12.88 -4.32
CA GLN A 77 -2.69 -13.25 -4.68
C GLN A 77 -2.20 -12.37 -5.84
N GLU A 78 -0.97 -11.89 -5.75
CA GLU A 78 -0.29 -11.23 -6.86
C GLU A 78 0.17 -12.26 -7.91
N LEU A 79 0.33 -11.82 -9.15
CA LEU A 79 0.93 -12.65 -10.19
C LEU A 79 2.33 -13.12 -9.78
N ASP A 80 2.66 -14.39 -10.05
CA ASP A 80 4.01 -14.92 -9.89
C ASP A 80 4.84 -14.67 -11.16
N ILE A 81 5.63 -13.61 -11.11
CA ILE A 81 6.49 -13.19 -12.23
C ILE A 81 7.92 -13.62 -11.94
N HIS A 82 8.57 -14.30 -12.89
CA HIS A 82 9.99 -14.63 -12.81
C HIS A 82 10.84 -13.37 -12.61
N GLY A 83 11.72 -13.39 -11.59
CA GLY A 83 12.52 -12.21 -11.22
C GLY A 83 11.73 -11.08 -10.55
N GLY A 84 10.44 -11.30 -10.27
CA GLY A 84 9.60 -10.37 -9.54
C GLY A 84 10.06 -10.16 -8.10
N LEU A 85 9.70 -9.01 -7.53
CA LEU A 85 10.02 -8.68 -6.15
C LEU A 85 9.29 -9.63 -5.19
N LYS A 86 10.07 -10.38 -4.43
CA LYS A 86 9.62 -11.36 -3.43
C LYS A 86 9.08 -10.70 -2.17
N GLN A 87 8.29 -11.44 -1.39
CA GLN A 87 7.77 -11.02 -0.09
C GLN A 87 7.14 -9.61 -0.11
N CYS A 88 6.37 -9.32 -1.15
CA CYS A 88 5.88 -7.99 -1.43
C CYS A 88 4.36 -7.90 -1.23
N ILE A 89 3.95 -6.87 -0.50
CA ILE A 89 2.55 -6.51 -0.25
C ILE A 89 2.27 -5.21 -1.00
N ARG A 90 1.19 -5.16 -1.76
CA ARG A 90 0.78 -3.99 -2.53
C ARG A 90 -0.64 -3.58 -2.16
N VAL A 91 -0.88 -2.28 -2.17
CA VAL A 91 -2.17 -1.66 -1.86
C VAL A 91 -2.64 -0.85 -3.06
N LEU A 92 -3.93 -0.96 -3.36
CA LEU A 92 -4.68 0.02 -4.14
C LEU A 92 -5.85 0.51 -3.28
N MET A 93 -5.75 1.73 -2.79
CA MET A 93 -6.80 2.38 -2.01
C MET A 93 -7.58 3.33 -2.94
N THR A 94 -8.87 3.10 -3.10
CA THR A 94 -9.74 3.95 -3.91
C THR A 94 -10.39 4.99 -3.02
N VAL A 95 -10.10 6.26 -3.24
CA VAL A 95 -10.58 7.38 -2.42
C VAL A 95 -11.36 8.38 -3.25
N GLN A 96 -12.34 9.03 -2.63
CA GLN A 96 -13.00 10.21 -3.16
C GLN A 96 -12.16 11.45 -2.80
N THR A 97 -11.66 12.16 -3.80
CA THR A 97 -10.82 13.35 -3.60
C THR A 97 -10.90 14.31 -4.78
N ASP A 98 -10.60 15.59 -4.53
CA ASP A 98 -10.43 16.60 -5.59
C ASP A 98 -8.95 16.81 -5.95
N THR A 99 -8.02 16.11 -5.28
CA THR A 99 -6.60 16.08 -5.63
C THR A 99 -6.42 15.63 -7.08
N LYS A 100 -5.62 16.39 -7.85
CA LYS A 100 -5.28 16.03 -9.23
C LYS A 100 -4.47 14.74 -9.25
N GLN A 101 -4.55 14.02 -10.36
CA GLN A 101 -3.88 12.73 -10.50
C GLN A 101 -2.36 12.82 -10.29
N GLU A 102 -1.72 13.88 -10.78
CA GLU A 102 -0.28 14.13 -10.66
C GLU A 102 0.17 14.45 -9.22
N ASP A 103 -0.75 14.93 -8.38
CA ASP A 103 -0.47 15.31 -7.00
C ASP A 103 -0.69 14.15 -6.00
N ILE A 104 -1.28 13.02 -6.45
CA ILE A 104 -1.49 11.86 -5.59
C ILE A 104 -0.15 11.27 -5.15
N GLN A 105 0.02 11.15 -3.83
CA GLN A 105 1.25 10.66 -3.23
C GLN A 105 1.21 9.14 -3.07
N HIS A 106 1.69 8.42 -4.09
CA HIS A 106 1.91 6.97 -3.99
C HIS A 106 3.08 6.63 -3.06
N VAL A 107 2.99 5.52 -2.34
CA VAL A 107 3.95 5.16 -1.28
C VAL A 107 4.63 3.83 -1.59
N TYR A 108 5.96 3.82 -1.59
CA TYR A 108 6.78 2.63 -1.78
C TYR A 108 7.84 2.61 -0.68
N LEU A 109 7.84 1.56 0.13
CA LEU A 109 8.72 1.41 1.28
C LEU A 109 9.64 0.20 1.09
N GLU A 110 10.67 0.09 1.91
CA GLU A 110 11.58 -1.07 1.95
C GLU A 110 12.16 -1.38 0.55
N GLU A 111 12.21 -2.64 0.15
CA GLU A 111 12.69 -3.05 -1.17
C GLU A 111 11.70 -2.70 -2.30
N ALA A 112 10.44 -2.37 -1.97
CA ALA A 112 9.44 -1.98 -2.97
C ALA A 112 9.71 -0.62 -3.61
N VAL A 113 10.65 0.18 -3.07
CA VAL A 113 11.18 1.38 -3.76
C VAL A 113 11.76 1.06 -5.14
N LYS A 114 12.17 -0.20 -5.37
CA LYS A 114 12.66 -0.69 -6.67
C LYS A 114 11.56 -0.70 -7.74
N LEU A 115 10.28 -0.74 -7.35
CA LEU A 115 9.13 -0.75 -8.29
C LEU A 115 8.87 0.62 -8.94
N ARG A 116 9.51 1.68 -8.45
CA ARG A 116 9.40 3.05 -8.98
C ARG A 116 10.78 3.66 -9.16
N PRO A 117 11.52 3.26 -10.22
CA PRO A 117 12.82 3.84 -10.53
C PRO A 117 12.72 5.36 -10.78
N ASP A 118 11.58 5.84 -11.24
CA ASP A 118 11.27 7.26 -11.44
C ASP A 118 11.22 8.06 -10.13
N LEU A 119 10.81 7.47 -9.00
CA LEU A 119 10.90 8.12 -7.68
C LEU A 119 12.35 8.27 -7.18
N LYS A 120 13.28 7.44 -7.68
CA LYS A 120 14.72 7.65 -7.43
C LYS A 120 15.28 8.79 -8.28
N LEU A 121 14.75 8.98 -9.50
CA LEU A 121 15.18 10.04 -10.41
C LEU A 121 14.75 11.44 -9.96
N THR A 122 13.65 11.58 -9.22
CA THR A 122 13.22 12.89 -8.65
C THR A 122 14.11 13.36 -7.51
N LYS A 123 14.66 12.47 -6.65
CA LYS A 123 15.63 12.87 -5.62
C LYS A 123 16.94 13.44 -6.18
N ASN A 124 17.30 13.10 -7.41
CA ASN A 124 18.51 13.60 -8.06
C ASN A 124 18.30 14.94 -8.81
N LYS A 125 17.09 15.49 -8.83
CA LYS A 125 16.81 16.82 -9.42
C LYS A 125 16.83 17.97 -8.41
N GLU A 126 16.97 17.66 -7.12
CA GLU A 126 17.03 18.64 -6.02
C GLU A 126 18.47 18.84 -5.48
N LEU A 127 19.49 18.46 -6.27
CA LEU A 127 20.92 18.75 -6.05
C LEU A 127 21.48 19.61 -7.17
#